data_AF-A0A257TJZ7-F1
#
_entry.id   AF-A0A257TJZ7-F1
#
_cell.length_a   1.000
_cell.length_b   1.000
_cell.length_c   1.000
_cell.angle_alpha   90.00
_cell.angle_beta   90.00
_cell.angle_gamma   90.00
#
_symmetry.space_group_name_H-M   'P 1'
#
loop_
_entity.id
_entity.type
_entity.pdbx_description
1 polymer ?
#
loop_
_entity_poly.entity_id
_entity_poly.type
_entity_poly.pdbx_seq_one_letter_code
_entity_poly.pdbx_strand_id
1 'polypeptide(L)'
;MRDKKPGSAPDTGSPSNDAGKPGHPANAKEEAPVPVEERIVYRLFRFFDFNVEPGKTYCYRVKLVALNPNYELPARLLARPTSADELFLEAKWSAPTPSVAVVAGTRLLAGGITFGEDATATPDPTVRILVRFFDFATSRRVNTLFEATRGAVLNEAGVHLEAADTGPKNKKRPGKPDKKKPVETPTIDVRTDAMVVDFFGGDDLAGKTGGKVPSHVLVVDPLGGFKTLVEADDAQTFVADLPAAQSAGGPAQPAAEQARK
;
A
#
# COMPACT_ATOMS: atom_id res chain seq x y z
N MET A 1 -17.96 -25.59 51.25
CA MET A 1 -19.11 -25.84 52.13
C MET A 1 -19.98 -26.89 51.48
N ARG A 2 -19.81 -28.14 51.93
CA ARG A 2 -20.86 -29.16 51.86
C ARG A 2 -21.95 -28.69 52.84
N ASP A 3 -23.22 -28.86 52.49
CA ASP A 3 -24.20 -29.42 53.41
C ASP A 3 -25.52 -29.73 52.68
N LYS A 4 -25.85 -31.02 52.70
CA LYS A 4 -27.19 -31.58 52.54
C LYS A 4 -28.05 -31.13 53.71
N LYS A 5 -29.37 -31.00 53.52
CA LYS A 5 -30.35 -31.46 54.53
C LYS A 5 -31.71 -31.84 53.91
N PRO A 6 -32.52 -32.66 54.62
CA PRO A 6 -33.35 -33.74 54.05
C PRO A 6 -34.83 -33.73 54.53
N GLY A 7 -35.63 -34.71 54.10
CA GLY A 7 -36.91 -35.15 54.72
C GLY A 7 -37.75 -35.98 53.73
N SER A 8 -37.82 -37.33 53.82
CA SER A 8 -38.81 -38.18 54.55
C SER A 8 -40.28 -37.87 54.23
N ALA A 9 -41.00 -38.63 53.37
CA ALA A 9 -41.72 -39.93 53.57
C ALA A 9 -43.23 -39.72 53.85
N PRO A 10 -44.19 -40.69 53.75
CA PRO A 10 -44.21 -42.04 53.18
C PRO A 10 -45.47 -42.40 52.30
N ASP A 11 -45.39 -43.57 51.63
CA ASP A 11 -46.37 -44.66 51.44
C ASP A 11 -47.91 -44.43 51.38
N THR A 12 -48.57 -44.99 50.35
CA THR A 12 -49.64 -46.04 50.45
C THR A 12 -50.46 -46.18 49.16
N GLY A 13 -50.63 -47.42 48.67
CA GLY A 13 -51.77 -47.79 47.80
C GLY A 13 -51.48 -48.73 46.61
N SER A 14 -51.42 -50.04 46.87
CA SER A 14 -51.64 -51.12 45.87
C SER A 14 -53.15 -51.23 45.50
N PRO A 15 -53.60 -52.24 44.71
CA PRO A 15 -53.39 -52.49 43.28
C PRO A 15 -54.74 -52.65 42.52
N SER A 16 -54.79 -52.58 41.18
CA SER A 16 -55.90 -53.21 40.45
C SER A 16 -55.57 -53.61 38.99
N ASN A 17 -55.71 -54.92 38.78
CA ASN A 17 -55.99 -55.74 37.60
C ASN A 17 -56.11 -55.12 36.19
N ASP A 18 -55.24 -55.62 35.33
CA ASP A 18 -55.52 -56.40 34.10
C ASP A 18 -56.92 -56.29 33.46
N ALA A 19 -56.97 -55.80 32.21
CA ALA A 19 -57.75 -56.39 31.12
C ALA A 19 -57.57 -55.62 29.79
N GLY A 20 -56.78 -56.20 28.86
CA GLY A 20 -57.25 -56.41 27.47
C GLY A 20 -57.09 -55.32 26.39
N LYS A 21 -56.37 -55.74 25.33
CA LYS A 21 -56.48 -55.40 23.88
C LYS A 21 -55.57 -54.26 23.33
N PRO A 22 -55.41 -54.13 21.99
CA PRO A 22 -54.71 -55.06 21.09
C PRO A 22 -53.74 -54.31 20.12
N GLY A 23 -52.75 -55.01 19.57
CA GLY A 23 -52.13 -54.71 18.26
C GLY A 23 -51.37 -53.40 18.10
N HIS A 24 -50.03 -53.46 18.15
CA HIS A 24 -49.17 -52.45 17.52
C HIS A 24 -49.31 -52.52 15.99
N PRO A 25 -49.74 -51.45 15.28
CA PRO A 25 -49.28 -51.24 13.92
C PRO A 25 -47.85 -50.72 13.94
N ALA A 26 -47.10 -51.15 12.93
CA ALA A 26 -45.69 -50.92 12.73
C ALA A 26 -45.29 -49.45 12.85
N ASN A 27 -44.15 -49.26 13.52
CA ASN A 27 -43.37 -48.05 13.66
C ASN A 27 -43.22 -47.33 12.30
N ALA A 28 -44.00 -46.27 12.08
CA ALA A 28 -43.74 -45.34 10.99
C ALA A 28 -42.42 -44.64 11.33
N LYS A 29 -41.37 -44.99 10.60
CA LYS A 29 -40.10 -44.24 10.59
C LYS A 29 -40.45 -42.80 10.22
N GLU A 30 -40.42 -41.94 11.22
CA GLU A 30 -40.39 -40.49 11.08
C GLU A 30 -39.19 -40.16 10.18
N GLU A 31 -39.46 -39.81 8.91
CA GLU A 31 -38.44 -39.30 8.00
C GLU A 31 -37.89 -38.02 8.62
N ALA A 32 -36.61 -38.06 8.97
CA ALA A 32 -35.89 -36.90 9.45
C ALA A 32 -36.08 -35.74 8.46
N PRO A 33 -36.37 -34.51 8.93
CA PRO A 33 -36.61 -33.38 8.04
C PRO A 33 -35.38 -33.17 7.16
N VAL A 34 -35.60 -33.23 5.85
CA VAL A 34 -34.59 -32.89 4.84
C VAL A 34 -34.14 -31.45 5.13
N PRO A 35 -32.84 -31.20 5.34
CA PRO A 35 -32.36 -29.85 5.62
C PRO A 35 -32.75 -28.94 4.45
N VAL A 36 -33.52 -27.90 4.75
CA VAL A 36 -33.86 -26.85 3.78
C VAL A 36 -32.55 -26.19 3.38
N GLU A 37 -32.08 -26.46 2.16
CA GLU A 37 -30.90 -25.78 1.63
C GLU A 37 -31.15 -24.27 1.67
N GLU A 38 -30.37 -23.55 2.47
CA GLU A 38 -30.44 -22.11 2.54
C GLU A 38 -30.16 -21.55 1.14
N ARG A 39 -31.17 -20.86 0.58
CA ARG A 39 -31.06 -20.26 -0.74
C ARG A 39 -30.07 -19.11 -0.68
N ILE A 40 -28.83 -19.37 -1.09
CA ILE A 40 -27.78 -18.35 -1.17
C ILE A 40 -28.14 -17.35 -2.27
N VAL A 41 -28.66 -16.18 -1.86
CA VAL A 41 -29.09 -15.11 -2.77
C VAL A 41 -27.90 -14.40 -3.42
N TYR A 42 -26.77 -14.30 -2.73
CA TYR A 42 -25.59 -13.58 -3.20
C TYR A 42 -24.32 -14.42 -3.07
N ARG A 43 -23.44 -14.35 -4.07
CA ARG A 43 -22.10 -14.95 -4.03
C ARG A 43 -21.04 -13.86 -4.06
N LEU A 44 -19.97 -14.06 -3.30
CA LEU A 44 -18.84 -13.14 -3.27
C LEU A 44 -17.95 -13.36 -4.49
N PHE A 45 -17.71 -12.29 -5.24
CA PHE A 45 -16.70 -12.23 -6.30
C PHE A 45 -15.53 -11.36 -5.82
N ARG A 46 -14.30 -11.87 -5.93
CA ARG A 46 -13.07 -11.12 -5.63
C ARG A 46 -12.19 -11.12 -6.87
N PHE A 47 -11.70 -9.94 -7.22
CA PHE A 47 -10.75 -9.71 -8.30
C PHE A 47 -9.51 -9.02 -7.73
N PHE A 48 -8.33 -9.48 -8.13
CA PHE A 48 -7.05 -8.93 -7.72
C PHE A 48 -6.25 -8.58 -8.97
N ASP A 49 -5.92 -7.29 -9.11
CA ASP A 49 -5.02 -6.82 -10.16
C ASP A 49 -3.61 -6.68 -9.56
N PHE A 50 -2.66 -7.46 -10.08
CA PHE A 50 -1.26 -7.45 -9.66
C PHE A 50 -0.36 -6.67 -10.63
N ASN A 51 -0.93 -6.10 -11.69
CA ASN A 51 -0.21 -5.36 -12.72
C ASN A 51 -0.41 -3.83 -12.56
N VAL A 52 -0.84 -3.39 -11.38
CA VAL A 52 -1.00 -1.97 -11.08
C VAL A 52 0.37 -1.29 -11.01
N GLU A 53 0.45 -0.10 -11.60
CA GLU A 53 1.68 0.68 -11.63
C GLU A 53 1.64 1.79 -10.57
N PRO A 54 2.75 2.03 -9.85
CA PRO A 54 2.87 3.14 -8.91
C PRO A 54 2.57 4.50 -9.57
N GLY A 55 1.92 5.39 -8.84
CA GLY A 55 1.56 6.73 -9.33
C GLY A 55 0.34 6.78 -10.26
N LYS A 56 -0.22 5.63 -10.66
CA LYS A 56 -1.44 5.59 -11.47
C LYS A 56 -2.69 5.48 -10.60
N THR A 57 -3.81 5.94 -11.19
CA THR A 57 -5.14 5.85 -10.59
C THR A 57 -6.00 4.93 -11.43
N TYR A 58 -6.66 3.98 -10.77
CA TYR A 58 -7.45 2.93 -11.43
C TYR A 58 -8.92 2.98 -11.01
N CYS A 59 -9.80 2.65 -11.95
CA CYS A 59 -11.23 2.48 -11.75
C CYS A 59 -11.65 1.18 -12.46
N TYR A 60 -12.40 0.32 -11.76
CA TYR A 60 -12.75 -1.01 -12.26
C TYR A 60 -14.25 -1.14 -12.53
N ARG A 61 -14.59 -1.98 -13.52
CA ARG A 61 -15.95 -2.42 -13.82
C ARG A 61 -15.92 -3.91 -14.14
N VAL A 62 -16.94 -4.63 -13.71
CA VAL A 62 -17.03 -6.08 -13.91
C VAL A 62 -18.30 -6.46 -14.67
N LYS A 63 -18.22 -7.52 -15.47
CA LYS A 63 -19.35 -8.13 -16.16
C LYS A 63 -19.27 -9.63 -15.95
N LEU A 64 -20.35 -10.22 -15.45
CA LEU A 64 -20.44 -11.66 -15.29
C LEU A 64 -20.98 -12.27 -16.58
N VAL A 65 -20.30 -13.32 -17.04
CA VAL A 65 -20.71 -14.12 -18.19
C VAL A 65 -20.78 -15.56 -17.72
N ALA A 66 -21.93 -16.19 -17.92
CA ALA A 66 -22.16 -17.58 -17.53
C ALA A 66 -22.45 -18.42 -18.77
N LEU A 67 -22.03 -19.69 -18.75
CA LEU A 67 -22.45 -20.65 -19.76
C LEU A 67 -23.95 -20.90 -19.61
N ASN A 68 -24.69 -20.87 -20.72
CA ASN A 68 -26.10 -21.16 -20.72
C ASN A 68 -26.34 -22.68 -20.62
N PRO A 69 -26.95 -23.19 -19.54
CA PRO A 69 -27.23 -24.63 -19.40
C PRO A 69 -28.28 -25.13 -20.40
N ASN A 70 -29.04 -24.23 -21.02
CA ASN A 70 -30.09 -24.57 -21.97
C ASN A 70 -29.65 -24.55 -23.43
N TYR A 71 -28.39 -24.19 -23.71
CA TYR A 71 -27.87 -24.07 -25.07
C TYR A 71 -28.05 -25.38 -25.85
N GLU A 72 -28.53 -25.28 -27.09
CA GLU A 72 -28.82 -26.41 -27.99
C GLU A 72 -29.80 -27.47 -27.48
N LEU A 73 -30.51 -27.22 -26.37
CA LEU A 73 -31.56 -28.15 -25.92
C LEU A 73 -32.77 -28.10 -26.86
N PRO A 74 -33.38 -29.26 -27.20
CA PRO A 74 -34.60 -29.29 -27.99
C PRO A 74 -35.72 -28.45 -27.36
N ALA A 75 -36.41 -27.64 -28.18
CA ALA A 75 -37.44 -26.71 -27.72
C ALA A 75 -38.54 -27.35 -26.84
N ARG A 76 -38.86 -28.64 -27.07
CA ARG A 76 -39.84 -29.39 -26.27
C ARG A 76 -39.43 -29.59 -24.80
N LEU A 77 -38.15 -29.46 -24.48
CA LEU A 77 -37.60 -29.62 -23.13
C LEU A 77 -37.47 -28.28 -22.40
N LEU A 78 -37.75 -27.17 -23.08
CA LEU A 78 -37.55 -25.82 -22.58
C LEU A 78 -38.88 -25.14 -22.28
N ALA A 79 -38.95 -24.45 -21.15
CA ALA A 79 -40.11 -23.60 -20.84
C ALA A 79 -40.23 -22.43 -21.83
N ARG A 80 -39.10 -21.96 -22.38
CA ARG A 80 -39.03 -20.91 -23.40
C ARG A 80 -38.07 -21.37 -24.51
N PRO A 81 -38.52 -21.60 -25.75
CA PRO A 81 -37.65 -22.08 -26.82
C PRO A 81 -36.42 -21.20 -27.07
N THR A 82 -36.57 -19.87 -26.94
CA THR A 82 -35.50 -18.89 -27.16
C THR A 82 -34.38 -18.95 -26.11
N SER A 83 -34.56 -19.70 -25.01
CA SER A 83 -33.48 -19.85 -24.02
C SER A 83 -32.35 -20.77 -24.47
N ALA A 84 -32.44 -21.42 -25.64
CA ALA A 84 -31.37 -22.26 -26.20
C ALA A 84 -30.46 -21.54 -27.21
N ASP A 85 -30.76 -20.29 -27.56
CA ASP A 85 -30.15 -19.63 -28.72
C ASP A 85 -28.71 -19.18 -28.42
N GLU A 86 -28.45 -18.69 -27.21
CA GLU A 86 -27.17 -18.10 -26.82
C GLU A 86 -26.33 -19.07 -25.99
N LEU A 87 -25.05 -19.25 -26.34
CA LEU A 87 -24.09 -20.05 -25.59
C LEU A 87 -23.72 -19.41 -24.24
N PHE A 88 -23.71 -18.08 -24.19
CA PHE A 88 -23.33 -17.30 -23.02
C PHE A 88 -24.45 -16.36 -22.61
N LEU A 89 -24.76 -16.35 -21.31
CA LEU A 89 -25.66 -15.38 -20.70
C LEU A 89 -24.81 -14.28 -20.07
N GLU A 90 -25.01 -13.07 -20.58
CA GLU A 90 -24.25 -11.91 -20.17
C GLU A 90 -25.06 -11.03 -19.20
N ALA A 91 -24.47 -10.70 -18.06
CA ALA A 91 -25.01 -9.68 -17.18
C ALA A 91 -24.71 -8.26 -17.70
N LYS A 92 -25.40 -7.27 -17.13
CA LYS A 92 -25.01 -5.87 -17.31
C LYS A 92 -23.67 -5.60 -16.64
N TRP A 93 -22.90 -4.67 -17.21
CA TRP A 93 -21.73 -4.12 -16.54
C TRP A 93 -22.11 -3.55 -15.16
N SER A 94 -21.24 -3.74 -14.18
CA SER A 94 -21.35 -3.08 -12.90
C SER A 94 -21.21 -1.55 -13.04
N ALA A 95 -21.65 -0.84 -12.00
CA ALA A 95 -21.20 0.53 -11.77
C ALA A 95 -19.66 0.56 -11.63
N PRO A 96 -19.01 1.66 -12.03
CA PRO A 96 -17.59 1.86 -11.75
C PRO A 96 -17.33 1.87 -10.24
N THR A 97 -16.20 1.30 -9.83
CA THR A 97 -15.70 1.47 -8.47
C THR A 97 -15.26 2.92 -8.27
N PRO A 98 -15.13 3.38 -7.01
CA PRO A 98 -14.34 4.57 -6.71
C PRO A 98 -12.93 4.45 -7.29
N SER A 99 -12.35 5.59 -7.66
CA SER A 99 -10.97 5.66 -8.12
C SER A 99 -10.01 5.35 -6.97
N VAL A 100 -9.01 4.51 -7.22
CA VAL A 100 -7.97 4.16 -6.25
C VAL A 100 -6.62 4.55 -6.83
N ALA A 101 -5.89 5.41 -6.11
CA ALA A 101 -4.54 5.82 -6.47
C ALA A 101 -3.51 4.86 -5.84
N VAL A 102 -2.54 4.41 -6.64
CA VAL A 102 -1.41 3.64 -6.17
C VAL A 102 -0.29 4.61 -5.80
N VAL A 103 0.21 4.53 -4.57
CA VAL A 103 1.27 5.43 -4.10
C VAL A 103 2.53 5.22 -4.95
N ALA A 104 3.09 6.31 -5.48
CA ALA A 104 4.28 6.31 -6.35
C ALA A 104 5.60 5.85 -5.68
N GLY A 105 5.55 5.34 -4.44
CA GLY A 105 6.75 4.96 -3.67
C GLY A 105 7.62 6.15 -3.23
N THR A 106 7.17 7.38 -3.46
CA THR A 106 7.93 8.60 -3.16
C THR A 106 7.34 9.34 -1.96
N ARG A 107 8.19 9.72 -1.01
CA ARG A 107 7.84 10.62 0.09
C ARG A 107 8.85 11.77 0.17
N LEU A 108 8.33 12.98 0.19
CA LEU A 108 9.10 14.20 0.40
C LEU A 108 9.04 14.58 1.88
N LEU A 109 10.18 15.00 2.43
CA LEU A 109 10.32 15.47 3.81
C LEU A 109 10.95 16.87 3.79
N ALA A 110 10.32 17.82 4.48
CA ALA A 110 10.88 19.16 4.64
C ALA A 110 12.04 19.17 5.64
N GLY A 111 13.09 19.91 5.32
CA GLY A 111 14.17 20.30 6.21
C GLY A 111 14.41 21.81 6.14
N GLY A 112 15.33 22.30 6.97
CA GLY A 112 15.55 23.73 7.14
C GLY A 112 15.90 24.51 5.87
N ILE A 113 15.64 25.82 5.92
CA ILE A 113 15.99 26.80 4.89
C ILE A 113 17.34 27.44 5.25
N THR A 114 18.20 27.58 4.24
CA THR A 114 19.47 28.32 4.32
C THR A 114 19.38 29.58 3.48
N PHE A 115 19.76 30.69 4.10
CA PHE A 115 19.94 31.98 3.44
C PHE A 115 21.43 32.17 3.18
N GLY A 116 21.81 32.60 1.99
CA GLY A 116 23.23 32.88 1.72
C GLY A 116 23.73 34.02 2.61
N GLU A 117 24.96 33.89 3.10
CA GLU A 117 25.56 34.86 4.03
C GLU A 117 26.07 36.13 3.32
N ASP A 118 26.20 36.10 2.00
CA ASP A 118 26.74 37.21 1.21
C ASP A 118 25.70 38.33 1.01
N ALA A 119 25.86 39.42 1.76
CA ALA A 119 25.01 40.61 1.67
C ALA A 119 25.12 41.40 0.33
N THR A 120 26.03 41.00 -0.57
CA THR A 120 26.33 41.76 -1.81
C THR A 120 25.67 41.20 -3.07
N ALA A 121 25.15 39.98 -3.02
CA ALA A 121 24.26 39.41 -4.02
C ALA A 121 23.06 38.86 -3.24
N THR A 122 21.83 39.27 -3.53
CA THR A 122 20.63 38.67 -2.90
C THR A 122 20.63 37.17 -3.21
N PRO A 123 21.08 36.29 -2.29
CA PRO A 123 21.17 34.88 -2.59
C PRO A 123 19.75 34.36 -2.43
N ASP A 124 19.22 33.75 -3.50
CA ASP A 124 17.93 33.09 -3.38
C ASP A 124 18.01 32.06 -2.26
N PRO A 125 17.08 32.07 -1.30
CA PRO A 125 17.09 31.11 -0.21
C PRO A 125 16.94 29.70 -0.79
N THR A 126 17.60 28.74 -0.17
CA THR A 126 17.52 27.32 -0.57
C THR A 126 16.87 26.51 0.53
N VAL A 127 15.94 25.64 0.17
CA VAL A 127 15.32 24.70 1.10
C VAL A 127 15.91 23.31 0.95
N ARG A 128 16.09 22.62 2.08
CA ARG A 128 16.53 21.24 2.08
C ARG A 128 15.33 20.31 2.05
N ILE A 129 15.25 19.45 1.04
CA ILE A 129 14.17 18.47 0.91
C ILE A 129 14.78 17.08 0.81
N LEU A 130 14.40 16.17 1.71
CA LEU A 130 14.80 14.78 1.63
C LEU A 130 13.73 13.98 0.89
N VAL A 131 14.12 13.37 -0.22
CA VAL A 131 13.31 12.46 -1.01
C VAL A 131 13.60 11.05 -0.57
N ARG A 132 12.57 10.35 -0.10
CA ARG A 132 12.57 8.91 0.12
C ARG A 132 11.89 8.25 -1.07
N PHE A 133 12.66 7.57 -1.90
CA PHE A 133 12.20 6.90 -3.10
C PHE A 133 12.28 5.38 -2.92
N PHE A 134 11.22 4.66 -3.30
CA PHE A 134 11.23 3.20 -3.34
C PHE A 134 11.16 2.74 -4.79
N ASP A 135 12.25 2.12 -5.26
CA ASP A 135 12.27 1.47 -6.56
C ASP A 135 11.67 0.07 -6.45
N PHE A 136 10.52 -0.11 -7.09
CA PHE A 136 9.81 -1.39 -7.12
C PHE A 136 10.55 -2.44 -7.96
N ALA A 137 11.34 -2.04 -8.96
CA ALA A 137 12.07 -2.99 -9.81
C ALA A 137 13.20 -3.67 -9.04
N THR A 138 13.98 -2.91 -8.27
CA THR A 138 15.05 -3.47 -7.42
C THR A 138 14.63 -3.78 -6.00
N SER A 139 13.41 -3.41 -5.60
CA SER A 139 12.89 -3.49 -4.22
C SER A 139 13.81 -2.79 -3.21
N ARG A 140 14.40 -1.66 -3.61
CA ARG A 140 15.33 -0.88 -2.79
C ARG A 140 14.77 0.50 -2.49
N ARG A 141 15.07 0.97 -1.29
CA ARG A 141 14.80 2.34 -0.88
C ARG A 141 16.06 3.18 -1.04
N VAL A 142 15.90 4.34 -1.64
CA VAL A 142 16.94 5.35 -1.84
C VAL A 142 16.50 6.62 -1.14
N ASN A 143 17.43 7.26 -0.45
CA ASN A 143 17.23 8.56 0.16
C ASN A 143 18.15 9.54 -0.55
N THR A 144 17.63 10.69 -0.93
CA THR A 144 18.35 11.71 -1.69
C THR A 144 18.02 13.07 -1.11
N LEU A 145 19.04 13.88 -0.85
CA LEU A 145 18.89 15.21 -0.27
C LEU A 145 19.03 16.26 -1.37
N PHE A 146 18.00 17.06 -1.57
CA PHE A 146 18.00 18.18 -2.50
C PHE A 146 18.16 19.49 -1.74
N GLU A 147 19.01 20.36 -2.27
CA GLU A 147 19.03 21.78 -1.95
C GLU A 147 18.35 22.51 -3.11
N ALA A 148 17.12 22.96 -2.87
CA ALA A 148 16.21 23.42 -3.91
C ALA A 148 15.84 24.89 -3.74
N THR A 149 15.73 25.60 -4.85
CA THR A 149 15.12 26.95 -4.91
C THR A 149 13.68 26.85 -5.42
N ARG A 150 12.96 27.98 -5.41
CA ARG A 150 11.63 28.06 -6.02
C ARG A 150 11.71 27.71 -7.51
N GLY A 151 10.76 26.91 -7.99
CA GLY A 151 10.71 26.38 -9.34
C GLY A 151 11.57 25.14 -9.59
N ALA A 152 12.38 24.71 -8.62
CA ALA A 152 13.21 23.51 -8.78
C ALA A 152 12.34 22.23 -8.81
N VAL A 153 12.67 21.32 -9.73
CA VAL A 153 12.08 19.98 -9.80
C VAL A 153 12.99 18.99 -9.10
N LEU A 154 12.44 18.15 -8.24
CA LEU A 154 13.18 17.25 -7.36
C LEU A 154 13.47 15.90 -8.03
N ASN A 155 14.22 15.93 -9.14
CA ASN A 155 14.62 14.76 -9.90
C ASN A 155 16.14 14.62 -9.89
N GLU A 156 16.65 13.40 -9.72
CA GLU A 156 18.07 13.09 -9.81
C GLU A 156 18.27 11.76 -10.53
N ALA A 157 19.16 11.75 -11.53
CA ALA A 157 19.48 10.54 -12.29
C ALA A 157 20.77 9.91 -11.77
N GLY A 158 20.86 8.58 -11.87
CA GLY A 158 22.11 7.87 -11.62
C GLY A 158 22.55 7.77 -10.15
N VAL A 159 21.63 7.85 -9.19
CA VAL A 159 21.96 7.74 -7.76
C VAL A 159 22.58 6.36 -7.49
N HIS A 160 23.82 6.34 -7.00
CA HIS A 160 24.56 5.12 -6.78
C HIS A 160 24.09 4.42 -5.51
N LEU A 161 23.74 3.14 -5.64
CA LEU A 161 23.46 2.31 -4.48
C LEU A 161 24.77 1.74 -3.93
N GLU A 162 25.08 2.10 -2.69
CA GLU A 162 26.05 1.36 -1.89
C GLU A 162 25.68 -0.13 -1.92
N ALA A 163 26.61 -0.96 -2.41
CA ALA A 163 26.43 -2.40 -2.39
C ALA A 163 26.34 -2.82 -0.91
N ALA A 164 25.20 -3.38 -0.51
CA ALA A 164 25.04 -3.92 0.83
C ALA A 164 26.19 -4.89 1.10
N ASP A 165 27.00 -4.58 2.11
CA ASP A 165 28.19 -5.33 2.52
C ASP A 165 27.73 -6.65 3.20
N THR A 166 27.08 -7.53 2.44
CA THR A 166 26.49 -8.80 2.92
C THR A 166 27.48 -9.96 2.86
N GLY A 167 28.74 -9.70 2.49
CA GLY A 167 29.80 -10.70 2.59
C GLY A 167 30.26 -10.87 4.03
N PRO A 168 30.45 -12.10 4.54
CA PRO A 168 31.20 -12.29 5.79
C PRO A 168 32.56 -11.62 5.61
N LYS A 169 32.94 -10.73 6.55
CA LYS A 169 34.25 -10.08 6.59
C LYS A 169 35.32 -11.17 6.67
N ASN A 170 35.76 -11.66 5.52
CA ASN A 170 36.73 -12.73 5.45
C ASN A 170 38.03 -12.14 5.99
N LYS A 171 38.46 -12.60 7.17
CA LYS A 171 39.69 -12.15 7.82
C LYS A 171 40.81 -12.31 6.79
N LYS A 172 41.39 -11.19 6.35
CA LYS A 172 42.47 -11.18 5.35
C LYS A 172 43.58 -12.13 5.79
N ARG A 173 43.79 -13.20 5.03
CA ARG A 173 45.05 -13.94 5.10
C ARG A 173 46.13 -13.04 4.47
N PRO A 174 47.23 -12.75 5.18
CA PRO A 174 48.30 -11.93 4.62
C PRO A 174 48.97 -12.68 3.47
N GLY A 175 49.08 -12.04 2.30
CA GLY A 175 50.00 -12.50 1.24
C GLY A 175 49.47 -12.63 -0.18
N LYS A 176 48.23 -12.28 -0.52
CA LYS A 176 47.77 -12.29 -1.91
C LYS A 176 47.08 -10.98 -2.33
N PRO A 177 47.57 -10.27 -3.36
CA PRO A 177 46.87 -9.11 -3.90
C PRO A 177 45.65 -9.60 -4.68
N ASP A 178 44.46 -9.42 -4.09
CA ASP A 178 43.21 -9.66 -4.78
C ASP A 178 42.99 -8.55 -5.82
N LYS A 179 42.98 -8.93 -7.10
CA LYS A 179 42.40 -8.12 -8.17
C LYS A 179 40.90 -8.04 -7.93
N LYS A 180 40.43 -7.07 -7.15
CA LYS A 180 39.00 -6.75 -7.04
C LYS A 180 38.49 -6.39 -8.43
N LYS A 181 37.66 -7.25 -9.03
CA LYS A 181 36.80 -6.83 -10.15
C LYS A 181 35.95 -5.65 -9.65
N PRO A 182 35.79 -4.57 -10.44
CA PRO A 182 34.84 -3.52 -10.11
C PRO A 182 33.47 -4.17 -9.91
N VAL A 183 32.91 -4.07 -8.71
CA VAL A 183 31.51 -4.40 -8.48
C VAL A 183 30.73 -3.25 -9.11
N GLU A 184 30.05 -3.51 -10.22
CA GLU A 184 29.14 -2.53 -10.83
C GLU A 184 28.06 -2.20 -9.79
N THR A 185 28.07 -0.98 -9.26
CA THR A 185 27.06 -0.50 -8.33
C THR A 185 25.81 -0.15 -9.14
N PRO A 186 24.66 -0.77 -8.84
CA PRO A 186 23.42 -0.43 -9.55
C PRO A 186 23.09 1.05 -9.28
N THR A 187 22.76 1.77 -10.35
CA THR A 187 22.30 3.15 -10.31
C THR A 187 20.78 3.20 -10.39
N ILE A 188 20.15 4.11 -9.66
CA ILE A 188 18.71 4.35 -9.69
C ILE A 188 18.43 5.80 -10.05
N ASP A 189 17.47 6.02 -10.95
CA ASP A 189 16.95 7.34 -11.24
C ASP A 189 15.82 7.66 -10.24
N VAL A 190 16.00 8.70 -9.45
CA VAL A 190 14.98 9.25 -8.55
C VAL A 190 14.14 10.25 -9.33
N ARG A 191 12.96 9.82 -9.77
CA ARG A 191 11.98 10.69 -10.46
C ARG A 191 10.77 10.91 -9.57
N THR A 192 10.69 12.11 -9.00
CA THR A 192 9.53 12.53 -8.20
C THR A 192 8.55 13.37 -9.01
N ASP A 193 9.04 14.07 -10.05
CA ASP A 193 8.34 15.10 -10.82
C ASP A 193 7.65 16.17 -9.95
N ALA A 194 8.05 16.26 -8.68
CA ALA A 194 7.55 17.25 -7.75
C ALA A 194 8.33 18.56 -7.91
N MET A 195 7.60 19.67 -7.94
CA MET A 195 8.18 21.01 -8.10
C MET A 195 8.00 21.81 -6.81
N VAL A 196 9.07 22.46 -6.36
CA VAL A 196 9.01 23.42 -5.26
C VAL A 196 8.39 24.72 -5.77
N VAL A 197 7.25 25.12 -5.20
CA VAL A 197 6.56 26.36 -5.60
C VAL A 197 7.03 27.52 -4.74
N ASP A 198 6.97 27.34 -3.44
CA ASP A 198 7.31 28.38 -2.46
C ASP A 198 7.73 27.74 -1.13
N PHE A 199 8.41 28.51 -0.30
CA PHE A 199 8.74 28.15 1.06
C PHE A 199 9.00 29.38 1.93
N PHE A 200 8.75 29.23 3.22
CA PHE A 200 9.01 30.25 4.24
C PHE A 200 9.44 29.61 5.55
N GLY A 201 10.06 30.40 6.43
CA GLY A 201 10.67 29.94 7.68
C GLY A 201 12.19 29.93 7.61
N GLY A 202 12.84 29.33 8.60
CA GLY A 202 14.30 29.36 8.76
C GLY A 202 14.84 30.64 9.40
N ASP A 203 13.97 31.62 9.67
CA ASP A 203 14.28 32.84 10.40
C ASP A 203 14.64 32.56 11.86
N ASP A 204 15.48 33.41 12.45
CA ASP A 204 15.80 33.31 13.87
C ASP A 204 14.58 33.70 14.73
N LEU A 205 14.28 32.88 15.74
CA LEU A 205 13.25 33.17 16.73
C LEU A 205 13.72 34.30 17.64
N ALA A 206 12.94 35.37 17.69
CA ALA A 206 13.20 36.51 18.56
C ALA A 206 13.42 36.07 20.01
N GLY A 207 14.58 36.45 20.57
CA GLY A 207 14.91 36.19 21.98
C GLY A 207 15.44 34.79 22.29
N LYS A 208 15.69 33.93 21.30
CA LYS A 208 16.30 32.61 21.52
C LYS A 208 17.50 32.37 20.60
N THR A 209 18.70 32.35 21.17
CA THR A 209 19.92 32.02 20.42
C THR A 209 19.82 30.60 19.84
N GLY A 210 19.88 30.49 18.52
CA GLY A 210 19.89 29.22 17.79
C GLY A 210 18.53 28.54 17.61
N GLY A 211 17.42 29.18 17.99
CA GLY A 211 16.08 28.69 17.63
C GLY A 211 15.68 29.24 16.26
N LYS A 212 15.39 28.38 15.28
CA LYS A 212 14.85 28.78 13.98
C LYS A 212 13.37 28.49 13.87
N VAL A 213 12.65 29.34 13.13
CA VAL A 213 11.25 29.08 12.72
C VAL A 213 11.24 27.85 11.81
N PRO A 214 10.42 26.82 12.09
CA PRO A 214 10.30 25.67 11.20
C PRO A 214 9.93 26.08 9.78
N SER A 215 10.54 25.44 8.81
CA SER A 215 10.21 25.69 7.41
C SER A 215 8.89 25.05 6.99
N HIS A 216 8.18 25.77 6.12
CA HIS A 216 7.01 25.31 5.40
C HIS A 216 7.32 25.35 3.92
N VAL A 217 7.08 24.25 3.21
CA VAL A 217 7.41 24.10 1.79
C VAL A 217 6.15 23.73 1.04
N LEU A 218 5.78 24.55 0.06
CA LEU A 218 4.71 24.25 -0.88
C LEU A 218 5.29 23.56 -2.10
N VAL A 219 4.81 22.35 -2.38
CA VAL A 219 5.18 21.57 -3.56
C VAL A 219 3.96 21.26 -4.41
N VAL A 220 4.16 21.16 -5.72
CA VAL A 220 3.19 20.59 -6.66
C VAL A 220 3.64 19.17 -6.98
N ASP A 221 2.73 18.21 -6.82
CA ASP A 221 2.94 16.82 -7.19
C ASP A 221 2.78 16.60 -8.71
N PRO A 222 3.15 15.41 -9.24
CA PRO A 222 3.08 15.14 -10.68
C PRO A 222 1.66 15.12 -11.26
N LEU A 223 0.65 15.02 -10.40
CA LEU A 223 -0.76 15.04 -10.76
C LEU A 223 -1.34 16.46 -10.71
N GLY A 224 -0.51 17.47 -10.41
CA GLY A 224 -0.92 18.86 -10.28
C GLY A 224 -1.54 19.21 -8.91
N GLY A 225 -1.49 18.30 -7.94
CA GLY A 225 -1.94 18.52 -6.58
C GLY A 225 -0.94 19.36 -5.79
N PHE A 226 -1.44 20.27 -4.95
CA PHE A 226 -0.61 21.03 -4.02
C PHE A 226 -0.46 20.29 -2.70
N LYS A 227 0.76 20.25 -2.16
CA LYS A 227 1.06 19.69 -0.84
C LYS A 227 1.95 20.63 -0.06
N THR A 228 1.63 20.82 1.22
CA THR A 228 2.50 21.52 2.16
C THR A 228 3.30 20.49 2.94
N LEU A 229 4.62 20.67 2.97
CA LEU A 229 5.55 19.94 3.82
C LEU A 229 5.95 20.85 4.98
N VAL A 230 6.01 20.31 6.18
CA VAL A 230 6.31 21.08 7.40
C VAL A 230 7.49 20.42 8.10
N GLU A 231 8.57 21.17 8.30
CA GLU A 231 9.78 20.65 8.92
C GLU A 231 9.52 20.12 10.34
N ALA A 232 8.64 20.79 11.10
CA ALA A 232 8.29 20.34 12.45
C ALA A 232 7.67 18.94 12.47
N ASP A 233 6.84 18.61 11.47
CA ASP A 233 6.16 17.31 11.37
C ASP A 233 7.12 16.22 10.84
N ASP A 234 8.06 16.60 9.98
CA ASP A 234 9.00 15.67 9.34
C ASP A 234 10.33 15.53 10.09
N ALA A 235 10.64 16.40 11.06
CA ALA A 235 11.95 16.53 11.71
C ALA A 235 12.57 15.20 12.16
N GLN A 236 11.80 14.37 12.87
CA GLN A 236 12.30 13.09 13.39
C GLN A 236 12.66 12.13 12.25
N THR A 237 11.83 12.09 11.20
CA THR A 237 12.06 11.22 10.05
C THR A 237 13.22 11.73 9.21
N PHE A 238 13.29 13.05 9.00
CA PHE A 238 14.34 13.72 8.26
C PHE A 238 15.72 13.42 8.89
N VAL A 239 15.87 13.62 10.20
CA VAL A 239 17.13 13.36 10.92
C VAL A 239 17.52 11.89 10.86
N ALA A 240 16.57 10.96 10.97
CA ALA A 240 16.83 9.53 10.89
C ALA A 240 17.31 9.09 9.49
N ASP A 241 16.81 9.72 8.44
CA ASP A 241 17.07 9.36 7.05
C ASP A 241 18.25 10.10 6.41
N LEU A 242 18.66 11.24 7.00
CA LEU A 242 19.72 12.10 6.48
C LEU A 242 21.06 11.37 6.28
N PRO A 243 21.55 10.51 7.20
CA PRO A 243 22.81 9.79 6.98
C PRO A 243 22.79 8.91 5.73
N ALA A 244 21.64 8.26 5.45
CA ALA A 244 21.49 7.41 4.27
C ALA A 244 21.54 8.23 2.97
N ALA A 245 20.99 9.45 2.98
CA ALA A 245 21.08 10.36 1.85
C ALA A 245 22.51 10.86 1.61
N GLN A 246 23.27 11.11 2.67
CA GLN A 246 24.66 11.57 2.56
C GLN A 246 25.62 10.46 2.08
N SER A 247 25.31 9.20 2.38
CA SER A 247 26.11 8.05 1.93
C SER A 247 25.86 7.65 0.46
N ALA A 248 24.75 8.07 -0.15
CA ALA A 248 24.37 7.64 -1.51
C ALA A 248 25.13 8.35 -2.65
N GLY A 249 26.20 9.09 -2.32
CA GLY A 249 26.93 9.95 -3.25
C GLY A 249 26.42 11.38 -3.15
N GLY A 250 27.32 12.32 -2.86
CA GLY A 250 27.01 13.74 -2.89
C GLY A 250 26.60 14.20 -4.30
N PRO A 251 25.93 15.37 -4.41
CA PRO A 251 25.32 15.82 -5.64
C PRO A 251 26.34 15.80 -6.77
N ALA A 252 26.03 15.08 -7.85
CA ALA A 252 26.68 15.36 -9.13
C ALA A 252 26.34 16.82 -9.46
N GLN A 253 27.37 17.68 -9.48
CA GLN A 253 27.21 19.07 -9.86
C GLN A 253 26.37 19.16 -11.14
N PRO A 254 25.37 20.06 -11.21
CA PRO A 254 24.65 20.27 -12.45
C PRO A 254 25.68 20.61 -13.52
N ALA A 255 25.70 19.82 -14.59
CA ALA A 255 26.58 20.07 -15.72
C ALA A 255 26.28 21.48 -16.24
N ALA A 256 27.13 22.43 -15.88
CA ALA A 256 27.07 23.77 -16.42
C ALA A 256 27.12 23.65 -17.94
N GLU A 257 26.06 24.11 -18.57
CA GLU A 257 25.88 24.21 -20.01
C GLU A 257 26.99 25.09 -20.60
N GLN A 258 28.14 24.47 -20.88
CA GLN A 258 29.19 25.06 -21.71
C GLN A 258 28.78 24.91 -23.18
N ALA A 259 27.83 25.75 -23.59
CA ALA A 259 27.55 26.01 -25.00
C ALA A 259 27.74 27.51 -25.29
N ARG A 260 29.00 27.93 -25.34
CA ARG A 260 29.43 29.06 -26.16
C ARG A 260 30.72 28.69 -26.89
N LYS A 261 30.58 28.37 -28.17
CA LYS A 261 31.36 28.93 -29.29
C LYS A 261 30.69 28.58 -30.60
#